data_AF-A0A7W9AG35-F1
#
_entry.id   AF-A0A7W9AG35-F1
#
_cell.length_a   1.000
_cell.length_b   1.000
_cell.length_c   1.000
_cell.angle_alpha   90.00
_cell.angle_beta   90.00
_cell.angle_gamma   90.00
#
_symmetry.space_group_name_H-M   'P 1'
#
loop_
_entity.id
_entity.type
_entity.pdbx_description
1 polymer ?
#
loop_
_entity_poly.entity_id
_entity_poly.type
_entity_poly.pdbx_seq_one_letter_code
_entity_poly.pdbx_strand_id
1 'polypeptide(L)' 'MKIKTPDGAEAMQLDSIERAGNTFILKTRVLGAMPMNVVLTPEAMREGIKMLGWRMLPFALSFLFRQSGK' A
#
# COMPACT_ATOMS: atom_id res chain seq x y z
N MET A 1 -4.35 8.33 0.87
CA MET A 1 -4.22 8.04 -0.58
C MET A 1 -5.36 7.14 -1.04
N LYS A 2 -5.79 7.23 -2.31
CA LYS A 2 -6.84 6.36 -2.87
C LYS A 2 -6.19 5.24 -3.67
N ILE A 3 -6.53 4.00 -3.37
CA ILE A 3 -6.12 2.81 -4.12
C ILE A 3 -7.27 2.45 -5.03
N LYS A 4 -7.00 2.27 -6.32
CA LYS A 4 -8.01 1.91 -7.34
C LYS A 4 -7.92 0.42 -7.66
N THR A 5 -9.05 -0.18 -8.01
CA THR A 5 -9.11 -1.51 -8.63
C THR A 5 -8.55 -1.43 -10.06
N PRO A 6 -8.23 -2.57 -10.69
CA PRO A 6 -7.83 -2.61 -12.11
C PRO A 6 -8.85 -1.94 -13.04
N ASP A 7 -10.13 -1.99 -12.68
CA ASP A 7 -11.24 -1.36 -13.39
C ASP A 7 -11.39 0.16 -13.13
N GLY A 8 -10.49 0.74 -12.34
CA GLY A 8 -10.47 2.16 -12.01
C GLY A 8 -11.43 2.58 -10.90
N ALA A 9 -12.24 1.66 -10.36
CA ALA A 9 -13.10 1.91 -9.21
C ALA A 9 -12.26 2.12 -7.93
N GLU A 10 -12.77 2.91 -6.98
CA GLU A 10 -12.07 3.14 -5.73
C GLU A 10 -12.11 1.87 -4.86
N ALA A 11 -10.95 1.24 -4.64
CA ALA A 11 -10.83 0.00 -3.87
C ALA A 11 -10.71 0.28 -2.37
N MET A 12 -9.82 1.20 -1.99
CA MET A 12 -9.51 1.49 -0.59
C MET A 12 -8.99 2.91 -0.42
N GLN A 13 -9.42 3.58 0.64
CA GLN A 13 -8.88 4.87 1.06
C GLN A 13 -7.97 4.66 2.27
N LEU A 14 -6.71 5.07 2.17
CA LEU A 14 -5.79 5.13 3.30
C LEU A 14 -5.86 6.53 3.91
N ASP A 15 -6.36 6.62 5.14
CA ASP A 15 -6.56 7.88 5.85
C ASP A 15 -5.28 8.34 6.54
N SER A 16 -4.57 7.44 7.23
CA SER A 16 -3.35 7.77 7.96
C SER A 16 -2.44 6.57 8.15
N ILE A 17 -1.14 6.85 8.25
CA ILE A 17 -0.11 5.88 8.61
C ILE A 17 0.50 6.37 9.91
N GLU A 18 0.34 5.59 10.98
CA GLU A 18 0.94 5.85 12.28
C GLU A 18 2.08 4.86 12.52
N ARG A 19 3.18 5.32 13.13
CA ARG A 19 4.29 4.44 13.51
C ARG A 19 4.14 4.06 14.98
N ALA A 20 3.97 2.78 15.25
CA ALA A 20 3.93 2.22 16.60
C ALA A 20 5.22 1.42 16.84
N GLY A 21 6.29 2.12 17.22
CA GLY A 21 7.61 1.53 17.46
C GLY A 21 8.20 0.88 16.22
N ASN A 22 8.08 -0.45 16.14
CA ASN A 22 8.60 -1.28 15.04
C ASN A 22 7.51 -1.74 14.04
N THR A 23 6.26 -1.31 14.21
CA THR A 23 5.17 -1.58 13.26
C THR A 23 4.56 -0.30 12.73
N PHE A 24 3.93 -0.38 11.55
CA PHE A 24 3.12 0.70 11.01
C PHE A 24 1.64 0.33 11.15
N ILE A 25 0.84 1.25 11.67
CA ILE A 25 -0.62 1.12 11.75
C ILE A 25 -1.20 1.95 10.61
N LEU A 26 -1.77 1.26 9.63
CA LEU A 26 -2.44 1.87 8.49
C LEU A 26 -3.94 1.94 8.82
N LYS A 27 -4.46 3.15 8.96
CA LYS A 27 -5.90 3.39 9.09
C LYS A 27 -6.49 3.45 7.70
N THR A 28 -7.21 2.40 7.31
CA THR A 28 -7.86 2.31 5.99
C THR A 28 -9.37 2.29 6.13
N ARG A 29 -10.03 2.94 5.18
CA ARG A 29 -11.47 2.88 4.95
C ARG A 29 -11.70 2.21 3.61
N VAL A 30 -12.27 1.01 3.64
CA VAL A 30 -12.73 0.30 2.44
C VAL A 30 -14.14 0.79 2.14
N LEU A 31 -14.40 1.19 0.89
CA LEU A 31 -15.73 1.62 0.47
C LEU A 31 -16.68 0.42 0.54
N GLY A 32 -17.50 0.35 1.59
CA GLY A 32 -18.50 -0.70 1.80
C GLY A 32 -18.23 -1.68 2.96
N ALA A 33 -17.13 -1.57 3.71
CA ALA A 33 -16.86 -2.42 4.88
C ALA A 33 -16.28 -1.62 6.06
N MET A 34 -16.44 -2.13 7.29
CA MET A 34 -15.95 -1.52 8.53
C MET A 34 -14.49 -1.06 8.40
N PRO A 35 -14.12 0.14 8.89
CA PRO A 35 -12.74 0.59 8.88
C PRO A 35 -11.89 -0.41 9.67
N MET A 36 -10.84 -0.93 9.04
CA MET A 36 -9.95 -1.90 9.66
C MET A 36 -8.57 -1.28 9.81
N ASN A 37 -8.02 -1.34 11.02
CA ASN A 37 -6.64 -0.94 11.25
C ASN A 37 -5.75 -2.08 10.78
N VAL A 38 -4.99 -1.85 9.70
CA VAL A 38 -4.06 -2.83 9.17
C VAL A 38 -2.71 -2.59 9.83
N VAL A 39 -2.22 -3.56 10.61
CA VAL A 39 -0.89 -3.50 11.21
C VAL A 39 0.11 -4.12 10.25
N LEU A 40 1.03 -3.31 9.74
CA LEU A 40 2.15 -3.76 8.93
C LEU A 40 3.35 -4.03 9.84
N THR A 41 3.71 -5.30 9.95
CA THR A 41 4.92 -5.75 10.66
C THR A 41 6.14 -5.71 9.73
N PRO A 42 7.37 -5.64 10.29
CA PRO A 42 8.60 -5.70 9.50
C PRO A 42 8.72 -6.98 8.68
N GLU A 43 8.18 -8.08 9.19
CA GLU A 43 8.17 -9.39 8.51
C GLU A 43 7.30 -9.34 7.26
N ALA A 44 6.07 -8.83 7.37
CA ALA A 44 5.18 -8.64 6.23
C ALA A 44 5.77 -7.67 5.19
N MET A 45 6.49 -6.64 5.62
CA MET A 45 7.20 -5.74 4.71
C MET A 45 8.32 -6.45 3.94
N ARG A 46 9.11 -7.31 4.61
CA ARG A 46 10.16 -8.11 3.96
C ARG A 46 9.57 -9.11 2.98
N GLU A 47 8.47 -9.77 3.34
CA GLU A 47 7.75 -10.68 2.43
C GLU A 47 7.21 -9.93 1.21
N GLY A 48 6.63 -8.74 1.39
CA GLY A 48 6.18 -7.89 0.30
C GLY A 48 7.31 -7.51 -0.67
N ILE A 49 8.48 -7.14 -0.16
CA ILE A 49 9.67 -6.86 -0.98
C ILE A 49 10.14 -8.12 -1.71
N LYS A 50 10.08 -9.29 -1.07
CA LYS A 50 10.42 -10.57 -1.68
C LYS A 50 9.43 -10.96 -2.78
N MET A 51 8.13 -10.72 -2.60
CA MET A 51 7.08 -10.95 -3.59
C MET A 51 7.22 -10.05 -4.81
N LEU A 52 7.68 -8.81 -4.63
CA LEU A 52 8.02 -7.90 -5.73
C LEU A 52 9.10 -8.52 -6.62
N GLY A 53 10.06 -9.21 -6.00
CA GLY A 53 11.14 -9.89 -6.71
C GLY A 53 12.17 -8.91 -7.30
N TRP A 54 13.39 -9.40 -7.50
CA TRP A 54 14.51 -8.58 -7.96
C TRP A 54 14.27 -7.92 -9.33
N ARG A 55 13.40 -8.51 -10.14
CA ARG A 55 13.08 -8.04 -11.49
C ARG A 55 12.08 -6.88 -11.50
N MET A 56 11.18 -6.79 -10.52
CA MET A 56 10.25 -5.64 -10.41
C MET A 56 10.78 -4.54 -9.51
N LEU A 57 11.84 -4.76 -8.71
CA LEU A 57 12.48 -3.71 -7.92
C LEU A 57 12.83 -2.45 -8.73
N PRO A 58 13.55 -2.53 -9.87
CA PRO A 58 13.84 -1.34 -10.68
C PRO A 58 12.57 -0.73 -11.29
N PHE A 59 11.55 -1.54 -11.60
CA PHE A 59 10.27 -1.05 -12.08
C PHE A 59 9.54 -0.25 -11.00
N ALA A 60 9.43 -0.78 -9.78
CA ALA A 60 8.80 -0.11 -8.63
C ALA A 60 9.53 1.18 -8.24
N LEU A 61 10.87 1.18 -8.28
CA LEU A 61 11.66 2.40 -8.09
C LEU A 61 11.36 3.43 -9.19
N SER A 62 11.33 3.02 -10.46
CA SER A 62 10.99 3.92 -11.58
C SER A 62 9.53 4.39 -11.53
N PHE A 63 8.63 3.59 -10.96
CA PHE A 63 7.20 3.88 -10.86
C PHE A 63 6.93 5.06 -9.93
N LEU A 64 7.71 5.21 -8.84
CA LEU A 64 7.63 6.37 -7.95
C LEU A 64 7.95 7.70 -8.66
N PHE A 65 8.72 7.67 -9.75
CA PHE A 65 9.12 8.84 -10.54
C PHE A 65 8.33 8.98 -11.85
N ARG A 66 7.53 7.99 -12.23
CA ARG A 66 6.67 8.11 -13.40
C ARG A 66 5.49 9.02 -13.05
N GLN A 67 5.28 10.04 -13.89
CA GLN A 67 4.11 10.89 -13.80
C GLN A 67 2.86 10.02 -13.86
N SER A 68 1.94 10.23 -12.91
CA SER A 68 0.61 9.63 -12.94
C SER A 68 -0.10 10.11 -14.21
N GLY A 69 0.02 9.32 -15.28
CA GLY A 69 -0.81 9.47 -16.46
C GLY A 69 -2.26 9.39 -15.99
N LYS A 70 -2.98 10.49 -16.23
CA LYS A 70 -4.36 10.77 -15.84
C LYS A 70 -5.27 9.53 -15.83
#